data_AF-A0A450UM01-F1
#
_entry.id   AF-A0A450UM01-F1
#
_cell.length_a   1.000
_cell.length_b   1.000
_cell.length_c   1.000
_cell.angle_alpha   90.00
_cell.angle_beta   90.00
_cell.angle_gamma   90.00
#
_symmetry.space_group_name_H-M   'P 1'
#
loop_
_entity.id
_entity.type
_entity.pdbx_description
1 polymer ?
#
loop_
_entity_poly.entity_id
_entity_poly.type
_entity_poly.pdbx_seq_one_letter_code
_entity_poly.pdbx_strand_id
1 'polypeptide(L)'
;MRVFMLPILILTFLTFPAANHALPHKYPDYSDPVPEGYTGKTFRLSQDYPSSMPTSDRPWKDIDFTKKPNEYLEIVRKYIYEGMREANWEVDRNTIGKWYHVPWMHVGKNPREFIHGMTQERTLNPGDLGPRQTRKIQNWAVGFYNDYGGYTIGQVWKDPTNPDPASARFPTGTVVAKVLFTAATVDQIPELAGTIQWQANINATLDKDSPKKIQMLRLLQMDFGVRDARADGTTGWVFGTFVYDGRADGADGWDKMVPVGLTWGNDPGITPTGVANGATLEEVFLNPDAPDYARNRLGWAGRLNGPVDDPESSCLSCHSTAQWRPQAQMTPTGTERERLHWFRNLKPDQAFTEGEISLNYSLQLAASIQNFFNPSLNPAIPAKPRHPSRPKKEKYDKKDIDPFDLGYPIER
;
A
#
# COMPACT_ATOMS: atom_id res chain seq x y z
N MET A 1 33.22 77.41 -35.49
CA MET A 1 33.05 76.56 -34.29
C MET A 1 32.03 75.47 -34.63
N ARG A 2 32.48 74.23 -34.86
CA ARG A 2 31.59 73.06 -35.00
C ARG A 2 31.66 72.28 -33.69
N VAL A 3 30.53 72.17 -32.99
CA VAL A 3 30.39 71.41 -31.75
C VAL A 3 30.11 69.95 -32.12
N PHE A 4 30.98 69.04 -31.67
CA PHE A 4 30.74 67.60 -31.73
C PHE A 4 29.92 67.17 -30.51
N MET A 5 28.73 66.60 -30.72
CA MET A 5 28.03 65.84 -29.69
C MET A 5 28.47 64.38 -29.78
N LEU A 6 29.09 63.86 -28.70
CA LEU A 6 29.29 62.43 -28.48
C LEU A 6 27.98 61.80 -27.99
N PRO A 7 27.57 60.61 -28.49
CA PRO A 7 26.47 59.87 -27.89
C PRO A 7 26.98 59.10 -26.66
N ILE A 8 26.33 59.31 -25.52
CA ILE A 8 26.54 58.52 -24.29
C ILE A 8 25.80 57.19 -24.47
N LEU A 9 26.55 56.10 -24.55
CA LEU A 9 26.01 54.74 -24.55
C LEU A 9 25.75 54.32 -23.10
N ILE A 10 24.48 54.34 -22.67
CA ILE A 10 24.07 53.81 -21.37
C ILE A 10 23.99 52.29 -21.48
N LEU A 11 25.01 51.61 -20.95
CA LEU A 11 25.01 50.15 -20.81
C LEU A 11 24.08 49.75 -19.67
N THR A 12 22.85 49.34 -20.01
CA THR A 12 21.90 48.78 -19.05
C THR A 12 22.28 47.33 -18.78
N PHE A 13 22.84 47.06 -17.59
CA PHE A 13 23.02 45.69 -17.12
C PHE A 13 21.64 45.12 -16.79
N LEU A 14 21.06 44.36 -17.73
CA LEU A 14 19.94 43.46 -17.46
C LEU A 14 20.46 42.33 -16.57
N THR A 15 20.30 42.48 -15.26
CA THR A 15 20.39 41.36 -14.32
C THR A 15 19.18 40.46 -14.56
N PHE A 16 19.35 39.43 -15.39
CA PHE A 16 18.42 38.32 -15.38
C PHE A 16 18.46 37.70 -13.98
N PRO A 17 17.34 37.62 -13.25
CA PRO A 17 17.31 36.78 -12.07
C PRO A 17 17.63 35.38 -12.57
N ALA A 18 18.75 34.83 -12.13
CA ALA A 18 18.98 33.41 -12.22
C ALA A 18 17.83 32.76 -11.48
N ALA A 19 16.84 32.27 -12.23
CA ALA A 19 15.90 31.30 -11.71
C ALA A 19 16.78 30.13 -11.26
N ASN A 20 17.01 30.04 -9.95
CA ASN A 20 17.47 28.82 -9.31
C ASN A 20 16.36 27.79 -9.57
N HIS A 21 16.36 27.20 -10.76
CA HIS A 21 15.75 25.91 -10.98
C HIS A 21 16.60 24.94 -10.17
N ALA A 22 16.24 24.74 -8.91
CA ALA A 22 16.68 23.54 -8.21
C ALA A 22 16.36 22.37 -9.15
N LEU A 23 17.39 21.63 -9.55
CA LEU A 23 17.21 20.42 -10.34
C LEU A 23 16.11 19.59 -9.65
N PRO A 24 15.08 19.12 -10.37
CA PRO A 24 14.03 18.31 -9.76
C PRO A 24 14.69 17.15 -9.03
N HIS A 25 14.46 17.08 -7.71
CA HIS A 25 15.04 16.04 -6.89
C HIS A 25 14.53 14.68 -7.38
N LYS A 26 15.45 13.79 -7.74
CA LYS A 26 15.12 12.43 -8.20
C LYS A 26 15.40 11.45 -7.07
N TYR A 27 14.35 10.78 -6.60
CA TYR A 27 14.46 9.66 -5.67
C TYR A 27 15.02 8.43 -6.38
N PRO A 28 15.85 7.62 -5.69
CA PRO A 28 16.33 6.34 -6.23
C PRO A 28 15.19 5.35 -6.50
N ASP A 29 15.31 4.62 -7.61
CA ASP A 29 14.35 3.62 -8.05
C ASP A 29 14.40 2.37 -7.15
N TYR A 30 15.60 1.86 -6.90
CA TYR A 30 15.94 0.69 -6.08
C TYR A 30 17.38 0.79 -5.54
N SER A 31 17.76 -0.06 -4.58
CA SER A 31 19.15 -0.21 -4.09
C SER A 31 19.72 -1.62 -4.29
N ASP A 32 18.92 -2.54 -4.81
CA ASP A 32 19.36 -3.88 -5.14
C ASP A 32 20.52 -3.86 -6.16
N PRO A 33 21.59 -4.66 -5.94
CA PRO A 33 22.63 -4.81 -6.93
C PRO A 33 22.09 -5.53 -8.16
N VAL A 34 22.36 -4.95 -9.33
CA VAL A 34 22.04 -5.60 -10.62
C VAL A 34 23.17 -6.59 -10.94
N PRO A 35 22.87 -7.88 -11.20
CA PRO A 35 23.89 -8.86 -11.57
C PRO A 35 24.69 -8.43 -12.82
N GLU A 36 25.99 -8.71 -12.81
CA GLU A 36 26.86 -8.44 -13.97
C GLU A 36 26.31 -9.14 -15.23
N GLY A 37 26.25 -8.42 -16.34
CA GLY A 37 25.73 -8.94 -17.62
C GLY A 37 24.20 -9.00 -17.73
N TYR A 38 23.44 -8.55 -16.73
CA TYR A 38 21.98 -8.44 -16.86
C TYR A 38 21.60 -7.38 -17.91
N THR A 39 20.80 -7.78 -18.90
CA THR A 39 20.35 -6.94 -20.02
C THR A 39 18.84 -6.74 -20.07
N GLY A 40 18.11 -7.29 -19.08
CA GLY A 40 16.67 -7.13 -18.98
C GLY A 40 16.27 -5.73 -18.49
N LYS A 41 14.97 -5.53 -18.29
CA LYS A 41 14.46 -4.26 -17.78
C LYS A 41 14.85 -4.03 -16.32
N THR A 42 15.00 -2.76 -15.98
CA THR A 42 15.10 -2.32 -14.59
C THR A 42 13.93 -1.43 -14.24
N PHE A 43 13.49 -1.50 -12.99
CA PHE A 43 12.41 -0.72 -12.46
C PHE A 43 12.74 0.77 -12.50
N ARG A 44 11.76 1.58 -12.90
CA ARG A 44 11.80 3.03 -12.81
C ARG A 44 10.68 3.54 -11.93
N LEU A 45 11.04 4.37 -10.96
CA LEU A 45 10.07 5.02 -10.09
C LEU A 45 9.32 6.10 -10.86
N SER A 46 8.04 5.86 -11.15
CA SER A 46 7.11 6.93 -11.50
C SER A 46 6.95 7.91 -10.33
N GLN A 47 7.61 9.07 -10.44
CA GLN A 47 7.77 10.04 -9.35
C GLN A 47 7.52 11.50 -9.79
N ASP A 48 6.97 11.70 -11.00
CA ASP A 48 6.64 13.03 -11.53
C ASP A 48 5.28 13.51 -10.99
N TYR A 49 5.18 13.63 -9.66
CA TYR A 49 3.92 13.88 -8.96
C TYR A 49 3.21 15.17 -9.41
N PRO A 50 1.87 15.17 -9.56
CA PRO A 50 1.11 16.37 -9.87
C PRO A 50 1.30 17.47 -8.82
N SER A 51 1.55 18.70 -9.27
CA SER A 51 1.68 19.88 -8.39
C SER A 51 0.35 20.57 -8.08
N SER A 52 -0.70 20.25 -8.83
CA SER A 52 -2.06 20.76 -8.68
C SER A 52 -3.07 19.62 -8.54
N MET A 53 -4.21 19.89 -7.91
CA MET A 53 -5.29 18.92 -7.76
C MET A 53 -5.75 18.39 -9.14
N PRO A 54 -5.73 17.07 -9.37
CA PRO A 54 -6.20 16.50 -10.63
C PRO A 54 -7.71 16.62 -10.82
N THR A 55 -8.15 16.50 -12.08
CA THR A 55 -9.56 16.58 -12.49
C THR A 55 -10.00 15.38 -13.34
N SER A 56 -9.19 14.31 -13.36
CA SER A 56 -9.46 13.09 -14.11
C SER A 56 -10.79 12.46 -13.72
N ASP A 57 -11.45 11.82 -14.69
CA ASP A 57 -12.75 11.20 -14.45
C ASP A 57 -12.67 10.06 -13.42
N ARG A 58 -13.78 9.85 -12.72
CA ARG A 58 -13.93 8.83 -11.67
C ARG A 58 -15.07 7.91 -12.09
N PRO A 59 -14.81 6.87 -12.89
CA PRO A 59 -15.87 6.10 -13.55
C PRO A 59 -16.80 5.35 -12.58
N TRP A 60 -16.38 5.14 -11.32
CA TRP A 60 -17.20 4.53 -10.26
C TRP A 60 -18.12 5.52 -9.51
N LYS A 61 -18.08 6.83 -9.80
CA LYS A 61 -18.74 7.87 -9.00
C LYS A 61 -20.26 7.70 -8.87
N ASP A 62 -20.91 7.07 -9.86
CA ASP A 62 -22.36 6.88 -9.91
C ASP A 62 -22.80 5.45 -9.51
N ILE A 63 -21.85 4.57 -9.17
CA ILE A 63 -22.14 3.18 -8.76
C ILE A 63 -22.09 3.10 -7.24
N ASP A 64 -23.22 2.88 -6.59
CA ASP A 64 -23.29 2.65 -5.14
C ASP A 64 -22.72 1.27 -4.79
N PHE A 65 -21.52 1.25 -4.20
CA PHE A 65 -20.83 0.01 -3.83
C PHE A 65 -21.58 -0.84 -2.80
N THR A 66 -22.50 -0.26 -2.01
CA THR A 66 -23.30 -1.01 -1.03
C THR A 66 -24.47 -1.75 -1.65
N LYS A 67 -24.91 -1.31 -2.83
CA LYS A 67 -26.06 -1.90 -3.57
C LYS A 67 -25.63 -2.68 -4.80
N LYS A 68 -24.54 -2.26 -5.43
CA LYS A 68 -24.00 -2.81 -6.68
C LYS A 68 -22.50 -3.11 -6.55
N PRO A 69 -22.08 -3.92 -5.56
CA PRO A 69 -20.66 -4.16 -5.29
C PRO A 69 -19.92 -4.80 -6.47
N ASN A 70 -20.57 -5.72 -7.20
CA ASN A 70 -19.97 -6.35 -8.37
C ASN A 70 -19.71 -5.35 -9.51
N GLU A 71 -20.67 -4.47 -9.82
CA GLU A 71 -20.48 -3.40 -10.81
C GLU A 71 -19.34 -2.45 -10.39
N TYR A 72 -19.25 -2.15 -9.09
CA TYR A 72 -18.18 -1.31 -8.54
C TYR A 72 -16.80 -1.96 -8.66
N LEU A 73 -16.69 -3.25 -8.32
CA LEU A 73 -15.47 -4.03 -8.50
C LEU A 73 -15.04 -4.04 -9.96
N GLU A 74 -15.97 -4.34 -10.87
CA GLU A 74 -15.68 -4.41 -12.31
C GLU A 74 -15.15 -3.07 -12.85
N ILE A 75 -15.82 -1.96 -12.55
CA ILE A 75 -15.43 -0.65 -13.08
C ILE A 75 -14.08 -0.18 -12.50
N VAL A 76 -13.79 -0.48 -11.22
CA VAL A 76 -12.51 -0.12 -10.61
C VAL A 76 -11.38 -0.99 -11.19
N ARG A 77 -11.59 -2.29 -11.41
CA ARG A 77 -10.63 -3.15 -12.10
C ARG A 77 -10.34 -2.63 -13.51
N LYS A 78 -11.39 -2.27 -14.26
CA LYS A 78 -11.26 -1.69 -15.60
C LYS A 78 -10.43 -0.41 -15.58
N TYR A 79 -10.68 0.47 -14.63
CA TYR A 79 -9.90 1.71 -14.44
C TYR A 79 -8.43 1.41 -14.11
N ILE A 80 -8.15 0.44 -13.22
CA ILE A 80 -6.77 0.03 -12.89
C ILE A 80 -6.06 -0.50 -14.14
N TYR A 81 -6.76 -1.24 -15.00
CA TYR A 81 -6.16 -1.90 -16.17
C TYR A 81 -5.93 -0.96 -17.36
N GLU A 82 -6.55 0.21 -17.36
CA GLU A 82 -6.50 1.15 -18.49
C GLU A 82 -5.06 1.56 -18.82
N GLY A 83 -4.58 1.14 -20.00
CA GLY A 83 -3.22 1.40 -20.49
C GLY A 83 -2.12 0.55 -19.84
N MET A 84 -2.44 -0.32 -18.87
CA MET A 84 -1.43 -1.12 -18.16
C MET A 84 -0.85 -2.22 -19.04
N ARG A 85 -1.66 -2.83 -19.91
CA ARG A 85 -1.19 -3.92 -20.79
C ARG A 85 -0.20 -3.39 -21.83
N GLU A 86 -0.52 -2.27 -22.45
CA GLU A 86 0.34 -1.57 -23.40
C GLU A 86 1.63 -1.08 -22.74
N ALA A 87 1.55 -0.68 -21.47
CA ALA A 87 2.69 -0.31 -20.66
C ALA A 87 3.46 -1.51 -20.07
N ASN A 88 3.07 -2.75 -20.36
CA ASN A 88 3.66 -3.96 -19.75
C ASN A 88 3.70 -3.91 -18.21
N TRP A 89 2.68 -3.30 -17.61
CA TRP A 89 2.56 -3.03 -16.18
C TRP A 89 3.72 -2.21 -15.58
N GLU A 90 4.44 -1.47 -16.42
CA GLU A 90 5.41 -0.44 -16.01
C GLU A 90 4.69 0.90 -15.96
N VAL A 91 4.22 1.26 -14.77
CA VAL A 91 3.27 2.37 -14.59
C VAL A 91 3.82 3.75 -14.98
N ASP A 92 5.15 3.92 -15.01
CA ASP A 92 5.80 5.14 -15.51
C ASP A 92 5.64 5.31 -17.03
N ARG A 93 5.35 4.21 -17.75
CA ARG A 93 5.16 4.17 -19.20
C ARG A 93 3.70 4.22 -19.62
N ASN A 94 2.75 4.16 -18.69
CA ASN A 94 1.34 4.30 -19.01
C ASN A 94 1.05 5.73 -19.51
N THR A 95 0.50 5.81 -20.72
CA THR A 95 0.19 7.07 -21.40
C THR A 95 -1.30 7.42 -21.39
N ILE A 96 -2.16 6.48 -20.99
CA ILE A 96 -3.61 6.67 -20.87
C ILE A 96 -3.96 7.17 -19.47
N GLY A 97 -3.56 6.41 -18.45
CA GLY A 97 -3.70 6.77 -17.03
C GLY A 97 -2.33 7.01 -16.39
N LYS A 98 -2.17 8.12 -15.68
CA LYS A 98 -0.94 8.38 -14.90
C LYS A 98 -1.02 7.75 -13.52
N TRP A 99 0.02 6.99 -13.20
CA TRP A 99 0.16 6.24 -11.96
C TRP A 99 1.55 6.49 -11.35
N TYR A 100 1.63 6.51 -10.03
CA TYR A 100 2.76 7.00 -9.26
C TYR A 100 3.12 6.04 -8.15
N HIS A 101 4.40 5.99 -7.80
CA HIS A 101 4.88 5.19 -6.68
C HIS A 101 5.21 6.08 -5.49
N VAL A 102 5.23 5.51 -4.29
CA VAL A 102 5.74 6.21 -3.11
C VAL A 102 7.30 6.18 -3.12
N PRO A 103 8.03 7.28 -2.84
CA PRO A 103 9.49 7.26 -2.85
C PRO A 103 10.04 6.56 -1.59
N TRP A 104 11.36 6.45 -1.44
CA TRP A 104 12.01 5.90 -0.23
C TRP A 104 11.70 4.44 0.13
N MET A 105 11.11 3.66 -0.78
CA MET A 105 10.96 2.21 -0.62
C MET A 105 12.13 1.40 -1.22
N HIS A 106 13.14 2.06 -1.79
CA HIS A 106 14.36 1.41 -2.31
C HIS A 106 15.28 0.85 -1.21
N VAL A 107 15.07 1.29 0.04
CA VAL A 107 15.82 0.90 1.24
C VAL A 107 14.85 0.45 2.35
N GLY A 108 15.40 0.05 3.50
CA GLY A 108 14.63 -0.29 4.70
C GLY A 108 14.42 -1.78 4.88
N LYS A 109 13.34 -2.15 5.58
CA LYS A 109 13.07 -3.53 5.98
C LYS A 109 12.87 -4.47 4.78
N ASN A 110 12.09 -4.01 3.79
CA ASN A 110 11.71 -4.76 2.60
C ASN A 110 11.98 -3.89 1.35
N PRO A 111 13.26 -3.69 0.97
CA PRO A 111 13.60 -2.81 -0.14
C PRO A 111 13.10 -3.35 -1.48
N ARG A 112 12.78 -2.43 -2.40
CA ARG A 112 12.39 -2.77 -3.77
C ARG A 112 13.43 -3.64 -4.46
N GLU A 113 12.96 -4.69 -5.13
CA GLU A 113 13.78 -5.41 -6.10
C GLU A 113 13.91 -4.66 -7.43
N PHE A 114 15.01 -4.90 -8.15
CA PHE A 114 15.42 -4.02 -9.24
C PHE A 114 14.68 -4.21 -10.56
N ILE A 115 13.89 -5.28 -10.77
CA ILE A 115 13.28 -5.58 -12.07
C ILE A 115 11.89 -4.93 -12.20
N HIS A 116 11.05 -5.10 -11.18
CA HIS A 116 9.65 -4.62 -11.14
C HIS A 116 9.37 -3.65 -9.98
N GLY A 117 10.35 -3.39 -9.11
CA GLY A 117 10.16 -2.49 -7.97
C GLY A 117 9.31 -3.09 -6.86
N MET A 118 9.22 -4.42 -6.80
CA MET A 118 8.40 -5.10 -5.80
C MET A 118 9.08 -5.11 -4.42
N THR A 119 8.28 -5.00 -3.36
CA THR A 119 8.73 -5.19 -1.98
C THR A 119 8.25 -6.53 -1.45
N GLN A 120 9.02 -7.14 -0.55
CA GLN A 120 8.63 -8.39 0.09
C GLN A 120 7.40 -8.20 0.99
N GLU A 121 6.44 -9.11 0.85
CA GLU A 121 5.21 -9.20 1.64
C GLU A 121 5.32 -10.32 2.69
N ARG A 122 4.22 -10.59 3.40
CA ARG A 122 4.15 -11.68 4.37
C ARG A 122 4.56 -13.01 3.72
N THR A 123 5.48 -13.71 4.38
CA THR A 123 5.79 -15.12 4.06
C THR A 123 4.63 -15.98 4.53
N LEU A 124 4.04 -16.74 3.60
CA LEU A 124 2.96 -17.68 3.90
C LEU A 124 3.51 -18.90 4.63
N ASN A 125 2.76 -19.39 5.61
CA ASN A 125 3.02 -20.65 6.31
C ASN A 125 2.41 -21.83 5.54
N PRO A 126 2.92 -23.06 5.71
CA PRO A 126 2.31 -24.25 5.12
C PRO A 126 0.80 -24.30 5.40
N GLY A 127 0.01 -24.63 4.37
CA GLY A 127 -1.44 -24.70 4.46
C GLY A 127 -2.18 -23.38 4.26
N ASP A 128 -1.51 -22.21 4.27
CA ASP A 128 -2.17 -20.90 4.14
C ASP A 128 -2.99 -20.80 2.82
N LEU A 129 -2.46 -21.26 1.69
CA LEU A 129 -3.16 -21.24 0.40
C LEU A 129 -3.74 -22.61 0.01
N GLY A 130 -3.82 -23.54 0.97
CA GLY A 130 -4.39 -24.87 0.78
C GLY A 130 -3.43 -26.01 1.13
N PRO A 131 -3.95 -27.25 1.21
CA PRO A 131 -3.23 -28.39 1.80
C PRO A 131 -2.01 -28.85 1.00
N ARG A 132 -1.93 -28.54 -0.30
CA ARG A 132 -0.77 -28.87 -1.15
C ARG A 132 0.43 -27.95 -0.89
N GLN A 133 0.21 -26.82 -0.24
CA GLN A 133 1.26 -25.90 0.16
C GLN A 133 1.99 -26.42 1.41
N THR A 134 2.92 -27.34 1.23
CA THR A 134 3.65 -27.98 2.36
C THR A 134 4.86 -27.19 2.87
N ARG A 135 5.18 -26.06 2.22
CA ARG A 135 6.35 -25.23 2.55
C ARG A 135 5.95 -23.77 2.70
N LYS A 136 6.80 -23.01 3.40
CA LYS A 136 6.68 -21.56 3.45
C LYS A 136 6.98 -20.93 2.09
N ILE A 137 6.30 -19.83 1.77
CA ILE A 137 6.36 -19.20 0.45
C ILE A 137 6.55 -17.69 0.59
N GLN A 138 7.48 -17.14 -0.19
CA GLN A 138 7.68 -15.69 -0.30
C GLN A 138 6.65 -15.09 -1.27
N ASN A 139 6.16 -13.91 -0.92
CA ASN A 139 5.28 -13.12 -1.76
C ASN A 139 5.85 -11.71 -1.88
N TRP A 140 5.59 -11.08 -3.02
CA TRP A 140 6.20 -9.82 -3.42
C TRP A 140 5.17 -8.99 -4.15
N ALA A 141 5.21 -7.67 -3.96
CA ALA A 141 4.18 -6.81 -4.51
C ALA A 141 4.69 -5.44 -4.91
N VAL A 142 4.03 -4.84 -5.88
CA VAL A 142 4.24 -3.44 -6.25
C VAL A 142 2.91 -2.70 -6.16
N GLY A 143 2.93 -1.59 -5.44
CA GLY A 143 1.77 -0.72 -5.23
C GLY A 143 1.98 0.65 -5.87
N PHE A 144 0.91 1.19 -6.45
CA PHE A 144 0.91 2.43 -7.21
C PHE A 144 -0.41 3.19 -7.03
N TYR A 145 -0.36 4.51 -7.18
CA TYR A 145 -1.46 5.44 -6.91
C TYR A 145 -1.81 6.20 -8.18
N ASN A 146 -3.09 6.46 -8.44
CA ASN A 146 -3.47 7.32 -9.56
C ASN A 146 -2.98 8.76 -9.33
N ASP A 147 -3.25 9.66 -10.28
CA ASP A 147 -2.93 11.07 -10.18
C ASP A 147 -3.41 11.76 -8.89
N TYR A 148 -4.63 11.49 -8.42
CA TYR A 148 -5.14 12.00 -7.15
C TYR A 148 -4.26 11.58 -5.96
N GLY A 149 -3.86 10.31 -5.91
CA GLY A 149 -2.93 9.84 -4.88
C GLY A 149 -1.50 10.36 -5.07
N GLY A 150 -1.05 10.44 -6.33
CA GLY A 150 0.24 11.04 -6.71
C GLY A 150 0.36 12.48 -6.24
N TYR A 151 -0.71 13.28 -6.36
CA TYR A 151 -0.75 14.66 -5.84
C TYR A 151 -0.45 14.69 -4.35
N THR A 152 -1.12 13.86 -3.54
CA THR A 152 -0.89 13.78 -2.09
C THR A 152 0.52 13.33 -1.76
N ILE A 153 1.06 12.32 -2.46
CA ILE A 153 2.45 11.89 -2.29
C ILE A 153 3.40 13.07 -2.58
N GLY A 154 3.16 13.81 -3.66
CA GLY A 154 3.92 15.02 -4.01
C GLY A 154 3.83 16.12 -2.96
N GLN A 155 2.69 16.28 -2.26
CA GLN A 155 2.58 17.25 -1.15
C GLN A 155 3.36 16.80 0.08
N VAL A 156 3.30 15.51 0.45
CA VAL A 156 4.10 14.96 1.56
C VAL A 156 5.59 15.17 1.29
N TRP A 157 6.02 14.97 0.05
CA TRP A 157 7.42 15.03 -0.38
C TRP A 157 7.79 16.36 -1.07
N LYS A 158 7.00 17.42 -0.86
CA LYS A 158 7.20 18.73 -1.49
C LYS A 158 8.58 19.32 -1.18
N ASP A 159 9.03 19.15 0.06
CA ASP A 159 10.44 19.30 0.42
C ASP A 159 11.08 17.90 0.47
N PRO A 160 11.95 17.55 -0.49
CA PRO A 160 12.56 16.23 -0.56
C PRO A 160 13.50 15.93 0.62
N THR A 161 13.92 16.96 1.36
CA THR A 161 14.81 16.86 2.52
C THR A 161 14.06 16.97 3.86
N ASN A 162 12.76 17.21 3.83
CA ASN A 162 11.93 17.33 5.02
C ASN A 162 10.47 16.98 4.71
N PRO A 163 10.13 15.70 4.54
CA PRO A 163 8.77 15.29 4.25
C PRO A 163 7.82 15.70 5.39
N ASP A 164 6.60 16.06 5.01
CA ASP A 164 5.52 16.46 5.91
C ASP A 164 4.43 15.36 6.00
N PRO A 165 4.44 14.55 7.08
CA PRO A 165 3.40 13.55 7.33
C PRO A 165 1.98 14.13 7.37
N ALA A 166 1.80 15.39 7.82
CA ALA A 166 0.48 15.99 7.96
C ALA A 166 -0.19 16.27 6.61
N SER A 167 0.60 16.34 5.54
CA SER A 167 0.15 16.50 4.15
C SER A 167 -0.37 15.18 3.53
N ALA A 168 -0.35 14.06 4.25
CA ALA A 168 -0.94 12.78 3.82
C ALA A 168 -2.47 12.83 3.87
N ARG A 169 -3.07 13.69 3.04
CA ARG A 169 -4.51 13.90 2.89
C ARG A 169 -4.92 13.50 1.47
N PHE A 170 -5.35 12.25 1.31
CA PHE A 170 -5.79 11.74 0.01
C PHE A 170 -7.17 12.30 -0.35
N PRO A 171 -7.33 12.97 -1.51
CA PRO A 171 -8.61 13.49 -1.94
C PRO A 171 -9.55 12.38 -2.46
N THR A 172 -10.86 12.62 -2.41
CA THR A 172 -11.88 11.74 -3.01
C THR A 172 -11.62 11.55 -4.49
N GLY A 173 -11.52 10.29 -4.92
CA GLY A 173 -11.06 9.90 -6.25
C GLY A 173 -9.65 9.29 -6.26
N THR A 174 -8.92 9.35 -5.15
CA THR A 174 -7.68 8.59 -5.00
C THR A 174 -7.97 7.10 -5.17
N VAL A 175 -7.18 6.45 -6.03
CA VAL A 175 -7.11 4.99 -6.14
C VAL A 175 -5.68 4.58 -5.86
N VAL A 176 -5.53 3.65 -4.92
CA VAL A 176 -4.30 2.85 -4.76
C VAL A 176 -4.60 1.45 -5.27
N ALA A 177 -3.68 0.88 -6.02
CA ALA A 177 -3.73 -0.53 -6.43
C ALA A 177 -2.39 -1.18 -6.14
N LYS A 178 -2.42 -2.49 -5.87
CA LYS A 178 -1.25 -3.30 -5.56
C LYS A 178 -1.41 -4.66 -6.22
N VAL A 179 -0.45 -5.05 -7.05
CA VAL A 179 -0.40 -6.41 -7.61
C VAL A 179 0.60 -7.24 -6.83
N LEU A 180 0.20 -8.46 -6.48
CA LEU A 180 0.94 -9.36 -5.62
C LEU A 180 1.23 -10.66 -6.37
N PHE A 181 2.50 -11.04 -6.30
CA PHE A 181 3.06 -12.23 -6.91
C PHE A 181 3.60 -13.17 -5.84
N THR A 182 3.48 -14.46 -6.10
CA THR A 182 3.90 -15.53 -5.19
C THR A 182 4.99 -16.40 -5.79
N ALA A 183 5.90 -16.89 -4.95
CA ALA A 183 6.87 -17.91 -5.31
C ALA A 183 6.27 -19.33 -5.32
N ALA A 184 4.97 -19.47 -5.02
CA ALA A 184 4.27 -20.75 -5.11
C ALA A 184 4.36 -21.36 -6.51
N THR A 185 4.54 -22.68 -6.57
CA THR A 185 4.41 -23.43 -7.83
C THR A 185 2.96 -23.87 -8.06
N VAL A 186 2.66 -24.27 -9.30
CA VAL A 186 1.34 -24.84 -9.65
C VAL A 186 1.09 -26.19 -8.98
N ASP A 187 2.13 -26.90 -8.53
CA ASP A 187 1.95 -28.13 -7.75
C ASP A 187 1.45 -27.82 -6.34
N GLN A 188 1.90 -26.69 -5.78
CA GLN A 188 1.47 -26.20 -4.46
C GLN A 188 0.10 -25.54 -4.53
N ILE A 189 -0.20 -24.83 -5.63
CA ILE A 189 -1.47 -24.11 -5.85
C ILE A 189 -1.90 -24.29 -7.32
N PRO A 190 -2.65 -25.36 -7.63
CA PRO A 190 -3.08 -25.67 -9.00
C PRO A 190 -3.89 -24.56 -9.67
N GLU A 191 -4.60 -23.76 -8.89
CA GLU A 191 -5.41 -22.63 -9.34
C GLU A 191 -4.57 -21.57 -10.07
N LEU A 192 -3.25 -21.53 -9.85
CA LEU A 192 -2.32 -20.62 -10.52
C LEU A 192 -1.85 -21.11 -11.90
N ALA A 193 -2.35 -22.24 -12.39
CA ALA A 193 -2.01 -22.73 -13.72
C ALA A 193 -2.44 -21.71 -14.80
N GLY A 194 -1.49 -21.27 -15.63
CA GLY A 194 -1.73 -20.29 -16.69
C GLY A 194 -1.77 -18.82 -16.24
N THR A 195 -1.44 -18.52 -14.98
CA THR A 195 -1.34 -17.14 -14.50
C THR A 195 -0.14 -16.39 -15.10
N ILE A 196 -0.17 -15.07 -14.98
CA ILE A 196 0.92 -14.18 -15.38
C ILE A 196 2.17 -14.49 -14.55
N GLN A 197 3.32 -14.51 -15.21
CA GLN A 197 4.60 -14.81 -14.57
C GLN A 197 5.60 -13.67 -14.77
N TRP A 198 6.28 -13.29 -13.69
CA TRP A 198 7.35 -12.30 -13.70
C TRP A 198 8.63 -12.88 -13.13
N GLN A 199 9.76 -12.58 -13.76
CA GLN A 199 11.06 -12.80 -13.16
C GLN A 199 11.36 -11.62 -12.22
N ALA A 200 11.66 -11.93 -10.96
CA ALA A 200 11.93 -10.92 -9.94
C ALA A 200 13.17 -11.29 -9.13
N ASN A 201 13.93 -10.28 -8.68
CA ASN A 201 15.11 -10.49 -7.84
C ASN A 201 14.71 -10.62 -6.37
N ILE A 202 14.48 -11.85 -5.90
CA ILE A 202 13.99 -12.12 -4.53
C ILE A 202 15.03 -12.88 -3.71
N ASN A 203 14.86 -12.94 -2.38
CA ASN A 203 15.77 -13.67 -1.49
C ASN A 203 15.92 -15.14 -1.93
N ALA A 204 17.16 -15.64 -1.98
CA ALA A 204 17.44 -17.00 -2.46
C ALA A 204 16.86 -18.08 -1.54
N THR A 205 16.68 -17.75 -0.27
CA THR A 205 16.01 -18.59 0.74
C THR A 205 14.95 -17.76 1.48
N LEU A 206 14.31 -18.34 2.50
CA LEU A 206 13.36 -17.62 3.37
C LEU A 206 14.05 -16.68 4.38
N ASP A 207 15.37 -16.77 4.50
CA ASP A 207 16.15 -15.79 5.24
C ASP A 207 16.17 -14.47 4.45
N LYS A 208 15.66 -13.41 5.08
CA LYS A 208 15.58 -12.06 4.50
C LYS A 208 16.96 -11.45 4.20
N ASP A 209 18.00 -11.96 4.86
CA ASP A 209 19.37 -11.49 4.71
C ASP A 209 20.15 -12.39 3.72
N SER A 210 19.51 -13.42 3.15
CA SER A 210 20.11 -14.24 2.10
C SER A 210 20.34 -13.43 0.82
N PRO A 211 21.38 -13.77 0.02
CA PRO A 211 21.58 -13.11 -1.26
C PRO A 211 20.32 -13.26 -2.11
N LYS A 212 19.98 -12.22 -2.87
CA LYS A 212 18.87 -12.30 -3.82
C LYS A 212 19.29 -13.06 -5.09
N LYS A 213 18.32 -13.71 -5.72
CA LYS A 213 18.46 -14.34 -7.04
C LYS A 213 17.19 -14.11 -7.84
N ILE A 214 17.34 -14.03 -9.17
CA ILE A 214 16.21 -13.91 -10.08
C ILE A 214 15.42 -15.23 -10.06
N GLN A 215 14.13 -15.15 -9.74
CA GLN A 215 13.21 -16.29 -9.67
C GLN A 215 11.91 -15.95 -10.38
N MET A 216 11.23 -16.98 -10.88
CA MET A 216 9.91 -16.83 -11.45
C MET A 216 8.85 -16.74 -10.34
N LEU A 217 8.05 -15.70 -10.35
CA LEU A 217 6.88 -15.52 -9.52
C LEU A 217 5.60 -15.58 -10.36
N ARG A 218 4.46 -15.83 -9.71
CA ARG A 218 3.13 -15.98 -10.31
C ARG A 218 2.16 -14.97 -9.75
N LEU A 219 1.38 -14.29 -10.60
CA LEU A 219 0.33 -13.39 -10.16
C LEU A 219 -0.71 -14.17 -9.35
N LEU A 220 -1.02 -13.68 -8.14
CA LEU A 220 -1.91 -14.34 -7.18
C LEU A 220 -3.08 -13.44 -6.80
N GLN A 221 -2.81 -12.16 -6.55
CA GLN A 221 -3.73 -11.24 -5.88
C GLN A 221 -3.53 -9.82 -6.41
N MET A 222 -4.60 -9.03 -6.43
CA MET A 222 -4.55 -7.59 -6.63
C MET A 222 -5.48 -6.92 -5.63
N ASP A 223 -4.94 -6.06 -4.78
CA ASP A 223 -5.71 -5.25 -3.85
C ASP A 223 -5.85 -3.83 -4.37
N PHE A 224 -6.89 -3.15 -3.93
CA PHE A 224 -7.05 -1.73 -4.19
C PHE A 224 -7.77 -1.04 -3.03
N GLY A 225 -7.63 0.28 -3.00
CA GLY A 225 -8.40 1.17 -2.14
C GLY A 225 -8.84 2.39 -2.92
N VAL A 226 -10.10 2.78 -2.77
CA VAL A 226 -10.67 4.01 -3.34
C VAL A 226 -11.07 4.95 -2.21
N ARG A 227 -10.55 6.18 -2.22
CA ARG A 227 -11.07 7.25 -1.38
C ARG A 227 -12.41 7.69 -1.95
N ASP A 228 -13.50 7.24 -1.33
CA ASP A 228 -14.87 7.50 -1.77
C ASP A 228 -15.64 8.23 -0.68
N ALA A 229 -16.18 9.41 -0.99
CA ALA A 229 -16.88 10.23 0.00
C ALA A 229 -18.16 9.56 0.53
N ARG A 230 -18.73 8.60 -0.21
CA ARG A 230 -19.90 7.83 0.25
C ARG A 230 -19.57 6.88 1.41
N ALA A 231 -18.28 6.58 1.62
CA ALA A 231 -17.79 5.87 2.80
C ALA A 231 -17.42 6.82 3.97
N ASP A 232 -17.66 8.14 3.89
CA ASP A 232 -17.30 9.09 4.96
C ASP A 232 -18.06 8.84 6.27
N GLY A 233 -19.20 8.14 6.22
CA GLY A 233 -19.92 7.67 7.41
C GLY A 233 -19.10 6.67 8.22
N THR A 234 -18.22 5.90 7.58
CA THR A 234 -17.37 4.86 8.19
C THR A 234 -15.90 5.28 8.14
N THR A 235 -15.09 4.77 7.21
CA THR A 235 -13.63 4.98 7.14
C THR A 235 -13.21 6.02 6.08
N GLY A 236 -14.12 6.41 5.19
CA GLY A 236 -13.84 7.20 3.98
C GLY A 236 -13.18 6.40 2.85
N TRP A 237 -12.92 5.11 3.05
CA TRP A 237 -12.25 4.28 2.07
C TRP A 237 -13.08 3.04 1.73
N VAL A 238 -13.06 2.65 0.46
CA VAL A 238 -13.58 1.37 -0.01
C VAL A 238 -12.39 0.55 -0.47
N PHE A 239 -12.10 -0.53 0.26
CA PHE A 239 -11.02 -1.47 -0.07
C PHE A 239 -11.61 -2.68 -0.76
N GLY A 240 -10.85 -3.26 -1.68
CA GLY A 240 -11.26 -4.46 -2.39
C GLY A 240 -10.08 -5.33 -2.79
N THR A 241 -10.37 -6.60 -3.04
CA THR A 241 -9.39 -7.62 -3.40
C THR A 241 -9.89 -8.43 -4.57
N PHE A 242 -9.00 -8.68 -5.53
CA PHE A 242 -9.12 -9.66 -6.60
C PHE A 242 -8.05 -10.74 -6.44
N VAL A 243 -8.35 -11.93 -6.93
CA VAL A 243 -7.43 -13.07 -6.92
C VAL A 243 -7.48 -13.80 -8.26
N TYR A 244 -6.38 -14.46 -8.64
CA TYR A 244 -6.34 -15.23 -9.88
C TYR A 244 -7.17 -16.52 -9.77
N ASP A 245 -8.06 -16.77 -10.71
CA ASP A 245 -8.72 -18.07 -10.84
C ASP A 245 -8.54 -18.60 -12.27
N GLY A 246 -7.73 -19.66 -12.41
CA GLY A 246 -7.47 -20.28 -13.72
C GLY A 246 -8.74 -20.77 -14.45
N ARG A 247 -9.84 -21.00 -13.71
CA ARG A 247 -11.14 -21.42 -14.23
C ARG A 247 -11.95 -20.28 -14.85
N ALA A 248 -11.61 -19.02 -14.53
CA ALA A 248 -12.30 -17.86 -15.07
C ALA A 248 -12.01 -17.67 -16.56
N ASP A 249 -12.99 -17.08 -17.26
CA ASP A 249 -12.85 -16.67 -18.65
C ASP A 249 -11.99 -15.41 -18.79
N GLY A 250 -11.33 -15.24 -19.93
CA GLY A 250 -10.47 -14.08 -20.17
C GLY A 250 -9.49 -14.31 -21.32
N ALA A 251 -9.00 -13.22 -21.93
CA ALA A 251 -8.02 -13.30 -23.01
C ALA A 251 -6.62 -13.63 -22.48
N ASP A 252 -6.29 -13.16 -21.28
CA ASP A 252 -5.02 -13.38 -20.61
C ASP A 252 -5.18 -13.63 -19.10
N GLY A 253 -4.06 -13.84 -18.41
CA GLY A 253 -4.08 -14.10 -16.97
C GLY A 253 -4.55 -12.91 -16.11
N TRP A 254 -4.55 -11.69 -16.65
CA TRP A 254 -5.06 -10.51 -15.94
C TRP A 254 -6.60 -10.49 -15.95
N ASP A 255 -7.23 -10.88 -17.06
CA ASP A 255 -8.71 -10.96 -17.13
C ASP A 255 -9.31 -11.96 -16.12
N LYS A 256 -8.52 -12.98 -15.76
CA LYS A 256 -8.85 -14.04 -14.80
C LYS A 256 -8.71 -13.64 -13.33
N MET A 257 -8.47 -12.35 -13.04
CA MET A 257 -8.51 -11.82 -11.68
C MET A 257 -9.95 -11.62 -11.23
N VAL A 258 -10.51 -12.59 -10.49
CA VAL A 258 -11.89 -12.59 -9.99
C VAL A 258 -12.01 -11.89 -8.64
N PRO A 259 -13.14 -11.24 -8.32
CA PRO A 259 -13.28 -10.53 -7.05
C PRO A 259 -13.38 -11.47 -5.86
N VAL A 260 -12.76 -11.08 -4.75
CA VAL A 260 -13.01 -11.66 -3.42
C VAL A 260 -14.09 -10.87 -2.70
N GLY A 261 -14.05 -9.53 -2.78
CA GLY A 261 -15.07 -8.68 -2.16
C GLY A 261 -14.66 -7.21 -2.02
N LEU A 262 -15.52 -6.46 -1.31
CA LEU A 262 -15.34 -5.06 -0.92
C LEU A 262 -15.54 -4.90 0.59
N THR A 263 -14.88 -3.93 1.19
CA THR A 263 -15.11 -3.49 2.56
C THR A 263 -15.02 -1.97 2.63
N TRP A 264 -15.97 -1.34 3.31
CA TRP A 264 -16.00 0.12 3.50
C TRP A 264 -16.01 0.51 4.99
N GLY A 265 -16.01 -0.47 5.87
CA GLY A 265 -15.87 -0.31 7.30
C GLY A 265 -15.43 -1.61 7.97
N ASN A 266 -15.17 -1.53 9.28
CA ASN A 266 -14.64 -2.62 10.09
C ASN A 266 -15.70 -3.33 10.94
N ASP A 267 -17.00 -3.06 10.75
CA ASP A 267 -18.10 -3.62 11.55
C ASP A 267 -17.82 -3.57 13.07
N PRO A 268 -17.72 -2.37 13.66
CA PRO A 268 -17.25 -2.23 15.04
C PRO A 268 -18.12 -3.01 16.02
N GLY A 269 -17.49 -3.89 16.81
CA GLY A 269 -18.17 -4.70 17.83
C GLY A 269 -18.45 -6.14 17.43
N ILE A 270 -18.32 -6.50 16.15
CA ILE A 270 -18.53 -7.89 15.69
C ILE A 270 -17.26 -8.74 15.91
N THR A 271 -17.41 -9.85 16.64
CA THR A 271 -16.36 -10.85 16.91
C THR A 271 -16.65 -12.18 16.21
N PRO A 272 -15.67 -13.09 16.06
CA PRO A 272 -15.90 -14.44 15.55
C PRO A 272 -16.97 -15.19 16.35
N THR A 273 -16.94 -15.10 17.67
CA THR A 273 -18.01 -15.65 18.52
C THR A 273 -19.38 -15.04 18.19
N GLY A 274 -19.44 -13.73 17.94
CA GLY A 274 -20.66 -13.06 17.50
C GLY A 274 -21.19 -13.61 16.18
N VAL A 275 -20.32 -13.80 15.18
CA VAL A 275 -20.68 -14.38 13.88
C VAL A 275 -21.14 -15.83 14.02
N ALA A 276 -20.46 -16.64 14.83
CA ALA A 276 -20.87 -18.01 15.12
C ALA A 276 -22.27 -18.07 15.79
N ASN A 277 -22.64 -17.02 16.52
CA ASN A 277 -23.97 -16.85 17.14
C ASN A 277 -24.99 -16.11 16.25
N GLY A 278 -24.68 -15.90 14.97
CA GLY A 278 -25.61 -15.35 13.97
C GLY A 278 -25.52 -13.85 13.72
N ALA A 279 -24.52 -13.15 14.26
CA ALA A 279 -24.27 -11.76 13.88
C ALA A 279 -23.77 -11.68 12.42
N THR A 280 -24.21 -10.66 11.69
CA THR A 280 -23.82 -10.41 10.29
C THR A 280 -22.92 -9.19 10.19
N LEU A 281 -22.00 -9.22 9.23
CA LEU A 281 -21.24 -8.05 8.84
C LEU A 281 -22.09 -7.21 7.86
N GLU A 282 -22.14 -5.89 8.06
CA GLU A 282 -22.92 -4.93 7.27
C GLU A 282 -22.03 -3.99 6.43
N GLU A 283 -20.74 -3.90 6.75
CA GLU A 283 -19.77 -3.00 6.10
C GLU A 283 -18.82 -3.73 5.12
N VAL A 284 -19.23 -4.93 4.70
CA VAL A 284 -18.51 -5.82 3.78
C VAL A 284 -19.46 -6.43 2.76
N PHE A 285 -18.94 -6.63 1.54
CA PHE A 285 -19.49 -7.54 0.56
C PHE A 285 -18.44 -8.60 0.25
N LEU A 286 -18.83 -9.87 0.28
CA LEU A 286 -17.98 -10.98 -0.12
C LEU A 286 -18.58 -11.65 -1.35
N ASN A 287 -17.76 -11.88 -2.38
CA ASN A 287 -18.16 -12.61 -3.55
C ASN A 287 -18.34 -14.10 -3.21
N PRO A 288 -19.56 -14.67 -3.28
CA PRO A 288 -19.77 -16.08 -3.00
C PRO A 288 -19.00 -16.99 -3.94
N ASP A 289 -18.65 -16.54 -5.15
CA ASP A 289 -17.97 -17.33 -6.17
C ASP A 289 -16.44 -17.26 -6.09
N ALA A 290 -15.87 -16.55 -5.12
CA ALA A 290 -14.42 -16.46 -4.95
C ALA A 290 -13.78 -17.85 -4.72
N PRO A 291 -12.58 -18.15 -5.23
CA PRO A 291 -11.97 -19.46 -5.09
C PRO A 291 -11.69 -19.82 -3.62
N ASP A 292 -11.70 -21.12 -3.29
CA ASP A 292 -11.58 -21.62 -1.91
C ASP A 292 -10.34 -21.12 -1.18
N TYR A 293 -9.19 -21.09 -1.86
CA TYR A 293 -7.95 -20.62 -1.24
C TYR A 293 -8.04 -19.15 -0.78
N ALA A 294 -8.92 -18.34 -1.39
CA ALA A 294 -9.16 -16.97 -1.00
C ALA A 294 -10.24 -16.87 0.09
N ARG A 295 -11.36 -17.62 -0.05
CA ARG A 295 -12.43 -17.64 0.96
C ARG A 295 -11.95 -18.17 2.31
N ASN A 296 -11.04 -19.13 2.32
CA ASN A 296 -10.44 -19.67 3.54
C ASN A 296 -9.44 -18.71 4.20
N ARG A 297 -9.19 -17.54 3.58
CA ARG A 297 -8.21 -16.53 4.00
C ARG A 297 -8.82 -15.16 4.24
N LEU A 298 -10.14 -15.12 4.39
CA LEU A 298 -10.82 -13.97 4.97
C LEU A 298 -10.24 -13.63 6.34
N GLY A 299 -10.40 -12.36 6.71
CA GLY A 299 -9.90 -11.79 7.93
C GLY A 299 -10.72 -12.15 9.15
N TRP A 300 -10.36 -11.55 10.28
CA TRP A 300 -10.96 -11.85 11.56
C TRP A 300 -12.47 -11.58 11.57
N ALA A 301 -13.22 -12.58 12.04
CA ALA A 301 -14.69 -12.66 11.97
C ALA A 301 -15.27 -12.71 10.54
N GLY A 302 -14.49 -13.09 9.53
CA GLY A 302 -14.93 -13.21 8.14
C GLY A 302 -14.88 -11.91 7.33
N ARG A 303 -14.22 -10.86 7.84
CA ARG A 303 -14.06 -9.59 7.10
C ARG A 303 -13.20 -9.78 5.86
N LEU A 304 -13.32 -8.87 4.89
CA LEU A 304 -12.49 -8.93 3.68
C LEU A 304 -10.99 -8.85 4.03
N ASN A 305 -10.22 -9.76 3.45
CA ASN A 305 -8.77 -9.82 3.54
C ASN A 305 -8.19 -10.49 2.30
N GLY A 306 -6.94 -10.17 1.96
CA GLY A 306 -6.22 -10.84 0.89
C GLY A 306 -5.66 -12.20 1.31
N PRO A 307 -5.57 -13.19 0.40
CA PRO A 307 -4.97 -14.49 0.70
C PRO A 307 -3.56 -14.45 1.31
N VAL A 308 -2.74 -13.47 0.91
CA VAL A 308 -1.37 -13.29 1.41
C VAL A 308 -1.34 -12.67 2.82
N ASP A 309 -2.38 -11.92 3.17
CA ASP A 309 -2.45 -11.12 4.38
C ASP A 309 -2.61 -11.97 5.65
N ASP A 310 -2.50 -11.31 6.80
CA ASP A 310 -2.66 -11.94 8.11
C ASP A 310 -4.17 -12.08 8.43
N PRO A 311 -4.70 -13.31 8.57
CA PRO A 311 -6.13 -13.55 8.80
C PRO A 311 -6.59 -13.06 10.18
N GLU A 312 -5.67 -12.75 11.09
CA GLU A 312 -6.00 -12.13 12.36
C GLU A 312 -6.40 -10.65 12.25
N SER A 313 -6.20 -10.04 11.07
CA SER A 313 -6.58 -8.67 10.73
C SER A 313 -7.65 -8.66 9.62
N SER A 314 -7.78 -7.54 8.92
CA SER A 314 -8.56 -7.32 7.70
C SER A 314 -7.86 -6.22 6.89
N CYS A 315 -8.25 -6.03 5.63
CA CYS A 315 -7.66 -4.97 4.79
C CYS A 315 -7.72 -3.59 5.49
N LEU A 316 -8.90 -3.19 5.98
CA LEU A 316 -9.08 -1.89 6.63
C LEU A 316 -8.42 -1.82 8.01
N SER A 317 -8.56 -2.84 8.86
CA SER A 317 -7.95 -2.80 10.20
C SER A 317 -6.43 -2.74 10.15
N CYS A 318 -5.79 -3.48 9.23
CA CYS A 318 -4.36 -3.43 8.99
C CYS A 318 -3.91 -2.03 8.53
N HIS A 319 -4.58 -1.48 7.52
CA HIS A 319 -4.22 -0.18 6.97
C HIS A 319 -4.55 0.99 7.91
N SER A 320 -5.52 0.82 8.82
CA SER A 320 -5.87 1.85 9.82
C SER A 320 -4.71 2.21 10.74
N THR A 321 -3.69 1.34 10.87
CA THR A 321 -2.47 1.60 11.66
C THR A 321 -1.45 2.49 10.95
N ALA A 322 -1.74 2.92 9.71
CA ALA A 322 -0.88 3.82 8.95
C ALA A 322 -0.84 5.21 9.61
N GLN A 323 0.22 5.45 10.37
CA GLN A 323 0.46 6.71 11.06
C GLN A 323 1.93 7.09 11.01
N TRP A 324 2.19 8.38 11.23
CA TRP A 324 3.53 8.84 11.55
C TRP A 324 3.96 8.19 12.86
N ARG A 325 5.14 7.55 12.89
CA ARG A 325 5.65 6.77 14.03
C ARG A 325 4.64 5.69 14.47
N PRO A 326 4.50 4.59 13.70
CA PRO A 326 3.58 3.53 14.08
C PRO A 326 3.98 2.95 15.43
N GLN A 327 3.05 3.03 16.38
CA GLN A 327 3.18 2.41 17.70
C GLN A 327 2.36 1.13 17.78
N ALA A 328 1.26 1.07 17.02
CA ALA A 328 0.40 -0.10 16.92
C ALA A 328 0.95 -1.12 15.92
N GLN A 329 0.79 -2.39 16.24
CA GLN A 329 1.03 -3.51 15.32
C GLN A 329 -0.11 -3.58 14.30
N MET A 330 0.19 -4.01 13.07
CA MET A 330 -0.81 -4.24 12.01
C MET A 330 -1.73 -5.43 12.31
N THR A 331 -1.22 -6.40 13.09
CA THR A 331 -1.95 -7.61 13.49
C THR A 331 -2.54 -7.42 14.90
N PRO A 332 -3.85 -7.60 15.09
CA PRO A 332 -4.49 -7.54 16.41
C PRO A 332 -4.00 -8.63 17.37
N THR A 333 -3.84 -8.26 18.64
CA THR A 333 -3.43 -9.17 19.73
C THR A 333 -4.42 -9.14 20.90
N GLY A 334 -4.34 -10.14 21.78
CA GLY A 334 -5.21 -10.24 22.96
C GLY A 334 -6.52 -10.99 22.71
N THR A 335 -7.45 -10.87 23.65
CA THR A 335 -8.79 -11.46 23.61
C THR A 335 -9.64 -10.87 22.48
N GLU A 336 -10.73 -11.55 22.09
CA GLU A 336 -11.64 -11.03 21.06
C GLU A 336 -12.09 -9.59 21.34
N ARG A 337 -12.37 -9.26 22.60
CA ARG A 337 -12.83 -7.94 23.01
C ARG A 337 -11.75 -6.87 22.88
N GLU A 338 -10.50 -7.21 23.20
CA GLU A 338 -9.36 -6.29 23.03
C GLU A 338 -9.06 -6.05 21.54
N ARG A 339 -9.19 -7.09 20.72
CA ARG A 339 -8.98 -7.02 19.28
C ARG A 339 -9.93 -6.07 18.57
N LEU A 340 -11.14 -5.88 19.08
CA LEU A 340 -12.10 -4.87 18.55
C LEU A 340 -11.51 -3.46 18.46
N HIS A 341 -10.45 -3.14 19.21
CA HIS A 341 -9.72 -1.89 19.08
C HIS A 341 -9.15 -1.66 17.66
N TRP A 342 -8.75 -2.73 16.96
CA TRP A 342 -8.29 -2.64 15.58
C TRP A 342 -9.41 -2.52 14.56
N PHE A 343 -10.62 -2.93 14.92
CA PHE A 343 -11.80 -2.96 14.06
C PHE A 343 -12.72 -1.75 14.29
N ARG A 344 -12.14 -0.60 14.66
CA ARG A 344 -12.87 0.67 14.73
C ARG A 344 -12.92 1.30 13.33
N ASN A 345 -13.98 2.06 13.06
CA ASN A 345 -14.06 2.91 11.88
C ASN A 345 -13.33 4.23 12.14
N LEU A 346 -12.02 4.25 11.87
CA LEU A 346 -11.21 5.47 11.97
C LEU A 346 -11.39 6.30 10.70
N LYS A 347 -11.65 7.60 10.87
CA LYS A 347 -11.70 8.55 9.76
C LYS A 347 -10.34 8.66 9.06
N PRO A 348 -10.28 9.10 7.78
CA PRO A 348 -9.02 9.18 7.05
C PRO A 348 -7.95 10.04 7.75
N ASP A 349 -8.36 11.03 8.53
CA ASP A 349 -7.47 11.93 9.27
C ASP A 349 -7.23 11.55 10.73
N GLN A 350 -7.90 10.51 11.22
CA GLN A 350 -7.76 9.98 12.56
C GLN A 350 -6.65 8.93 12.61
N ALA A 351 -5.65 9.13 13.47
CA ALA A 351 -4.59 8.14 13.68
C ALA A 351 -5.08 6.98 14.55
N PHE A 352 -4.45 5.81 14.40
CA PHE A 352 -4.76 4.66 15.23
C PHE A 352 -4.42 4.89 16.71
N THR A 353 -3.23 5.42 16.95
CA THR A 353 -2.78 5.87 18.26
C THR A 353 -3.17 7.33 18.46
N GLU A 354 -3.85 7.63 19.56
CA GLU A 354 -4.22 8.99 19.92
C GLU A 354 -2.99 9.92 20.01
N GLY A 355 -3.08 11.10 19.40
CA GLY A 355 -2.02 12.10 19.40
C GLY A 355 -0.91 11.89 18.35
N GLU A 356 -0.96 10.83 17.54
CA GLU A 356 -0.13 10.67 16.34
C GLU A 356 -0.78 11.27 15.09
N ILE A 357 -0.04 11.32 13.98
CA ILE A 357 -0.53 11.84 12.69
C ILE A 357 -0.96 10.68 11.82
N SER A 358 -2.22 10.66 11.37
CA SER A 358 -2.70 9.66 10.40
C SER A 358 -2.00 9.85 9.06
N LEU A 359 -1.62 8.74 8.44
CA LEU A 359 -1.16 8.68 7.05
C LEU A 359 -2.25 8.14 6.11
N ASN A 360 -3.51 8.24 6.56
CA ASN A 360 -4.68 8.10 5.70
C ASN A 360 -4.70 6.74 5.00
N TYR A 361 -4.56 5.69 5.81
CA TYR A 361 -4.53 4.29 5.39
C TYR A 361 -3.35 3.89 4.47
N SER A 362 -2.36 4.76 4.23
CA SER A 362 -1.18 4.42 3.41
C SER A 362 0.00 3.90 4.24
N LEU A 363 0.08 2.57 4.36
CA LEU A 363 1.25 1.89 4.97
C LEU A 363 2.53 2.11 4.14
N GLN A 364 2.43 2.32 2.83
CA GLN A 364 3.59 2.64 1.99
C GLN A 364 4.16 4.03 2.32
N LEU A 365 3.32 5.05 2.56
CA LEU A 365 3.79 6.34 3.06
C LEU A 365 4.41 6.21 4.46
N ALA A 366 3.81 5.41 5.34
CA ALA A 366 4.38 5.15 6.65
C ALA A 366 5.81 4.59 6.56
N ALA A 367 6.01 3.55 5.74
CA ALA A 367 7.32 2.96 5.51
C ALA A 367 8.31 3.94 4.84
N SER A 368 7.85 4.66 3.82
CA SER A 368 8.63 5.67 3.09
C SER A 368 9.21 6.74 4.02
N ILE A 369 8.37 7.37 4.85
CA ILE A 369 8.78 8.41 5.77
C ILE A 369 9.67 7.83 6.89
N GLN A 370 9.38 6.62 7.37
CA GLN A 370 10.23 5.93 8.36
C GLN A 370 11.63 5.66 7.81
N ASN A 371 11.74 5.17 6.57
CA ASN A 371 13.01 4.90 5.92
C ASN A 371 13.84 6.19 5.80
N PHE A 372 13.20 7.30 5.42
CA PHE A 372 13.86 8.60 5.34
C PHE A 372 14.45 9.06 6.68
N PHE A 373 13.66 9.00 7.76
CA PHE A 373 14.13 9.43 9.08
C PHE A 373 14.93 8.36 9.84
N ASN A 374 15.21 7.20 9.24
CA ASN A 374 16.03 6.16 9.86
C ASN A 374 17.51 6.57 9.83
N PRO A 375 18.15 6.86 10.98
CA PRO A 375 19.55 7.31 11.00
C PRO A 375 20.55 6.28 10.47
N SER A 376 20.21 4.99 10.50
CA SER A 376 21.06 3.93 9.94
C SER A 376 21.02 3.90 8.41
N LEU A 377 19.95 4.42 7.79
CA LEU A 377 19.83 4.54 6.33
C LEU A 377 20.28 5.93 5.86
N ASN A 378 20.04 6.96 6.66
CA ASN A 378 20.34 8.36 6.34
C ASN A 378 20.99 9.09 7.53
N PRO A 379 22.29 8.87 7.78
CA PRO A 379 22.98 9.45 8.95
C PRO A 379 23.08 10.98 8.91
N ALA A 380 22.93 11.59 7.73
CA ALA A 380 22.94 13.05 7.56
C ALA A 380 21.60 13.72 7.91
N ILE A 381 20.52 12.95 8.07
CA ILE A 381 19.18 13.47 8.39
C ILE A 381 18.99 13.38 9.91
N PRO A 382 18.79 14.52 10.61
CA PRO A 382 18.49 14.49 12.03
C PRO A 382 17.18 13.73 12.27
N ALA A 383 17.17 12.84 13.27
CA ALA A 383 15.93 12.26 13.72
C ALA A 383 14.98 13.39 14.18
N LYS A 384 13.78 13.51 13.59
CA LYS A 384 12.80 14.52 14.04
C LYS A 384 12.54 14.34 15.54
N PRO A 385 12.61 15.41 16.37
CA PRO A 385 12.27 15.33 17.79
C PRO A 385 10.86 14.75 17.98
N ARG A 386 10.64 14.05 19.09
CA ARG A 386 9.28 13.67 19.50
C ARG A 386 8.50 14.96 19.78
N HIS A 387 7.37 15.20 19.10
CA HIS A 387 6.45 16.23 19.55
C HIS A 387 5.93 15.82 20.94
N PRO A 388 5.93 16.70 21.95
CA PRO A 388 5.34 16.39 23.24
C PRO A 388 3.81 16.48 23.11
N SER A 389 3.15 15.40 22.73
CA SER A 389 1.70 15.25 22.95
C SER A 389 1.49 14.38 24.20
N ARG A 390 1.49 15.05 25.37
CA ARG A 390 0.82 14.53 26.57
C ARG A 390 -0.08 15.62 27.13
N PRO A 391 -1.40 15.55 26.95
CA PRO A 391 -2.30 15.94 28.03
C PRO A 391 -2.08 14.96 29.19
N LYS A 392 -2.19 15.45 30.42
CA LYS A 392 -2.02 14.67 31.66
C LYS A 392 -2.85 13.38 31.59
N LYS A 393 -2.25 12.26 32.02
CA LYS A 393 -2.96 11.01 32.30
C LYS A 393 -4.27 11.31 33.03
N GLU A 394 -5.40 10.99 32.41
CA GLU A 394 -6.61 10.71 33.19
C GLU A 394 -6.27 9.58 34.15
N LYS A 395 -6.47 9.84 35.44
CA LYS A 395 -6.36 8.83 36.48
C LYS A 395 -7.52 7.86 36.28
N TYR A 396 -7.28 6.76 35.58
CA TYR A 396 -8.06 5.56 35.80
C TYR A 396 -7.70 5.03 37.18
N ASP A 397 -8.69 4.98 38.07
CA ASP A 397 -8.57 4.40 39.41
C ASP A 397 -8.17 2.92 39.26
N LYS A 398 -6.89 2.65 39.50
CA LYS A 398 -6.36 1.30 39.64
C LYS A 398 -6.74 0.80 41.03
N LYS A 399 -7.82 0.03 41.11
CA LYS A 399 -7.87 -1.08 42.06
C LYS A 399 -7.99 -2.37 41.28
N ASP A 400 -7.10 -3.28 41.63
CA ASP A 400 -7.11 -4.71 41.33
C ASP A 400 -6.66 -5.13 39.93
N ILE A 401 -5.38 -4.91 39.60
CA ILE A 401 -4.62 -5.86 38.76
C ILE A 401 -3.19 -5.97 39.31
N ASP A 402 -2.88 -7.13 39.89
CA ASP A 402 -1.57 -7.57 40.37
C ASP A 402 -0.59 -7.73 39.19
N PRO A 403 0.67 -7.28 39.25
CA PRO A 403 1.58 -7.34 38.11
C PRO A 403 2.19 -8.74 38.00
N PHE A 404 1.73 -9.53 37.03
CA PHE A 404 2.35 -10.82 36.72
C PHE A 404 3.59 -10.68 35.84
N ASP A 405 4.60 -11.42 36.27
CA ASP A 405 6.00 -11.50 35.82
C ASP A 405 6.14 -12.18 34.45
N LEU A 406 7.09 -11.69 33.65
CA LEU A 406 7.37 -12.11 32.26
C LEU A 406 8.34 -13.30 32.24
N GLY A 407 7.82 -14.51 32.37
CA GLY A 407 8.56 -15.75 32.11
C GLY A 407 8.17 -16.39 30.76
N TYR A 408 9.07 -16.35 29.77
CA TYR A 408 9.04 -17.25 28.60
C TYR A 408 9.32 -18.73 29.04
N PRO A 409 9.29 -19.72 28.13
CA PRO A 409 8.18 -20.29 27.36
C PRO A 409 8.00 -21.81 27.68
N ILE A 410 6.86 -22.44 27.38
CA ILE A 410 6.81 -23.91 27.20
C ILE A 410 5.85 -24.28 26.05
N GLU A 411 6.36 -25.15 25.18
CA GLU A 411 5.69 -25.93 24.14
C GLU A 411 4.42 -26.66 24.61
N ARG A 412 3.41 -26.71 23.74
CA ARG A 412 2.78 -27.96 23.31
C ARG A 412 2.07 -27.77 21.98
#